data_AF-A0AB39K5U2-F1
#
_entry.id   AF-A0AB39K5U2-F1
#
_cell.length_a   1.000
_cell.length_b   1.000
_cell.length_c   1.000
_cell.angle_alpha   90.00
_cell.angle_beta   90.00
_cell.angle_gamma   90.00
#
_symmetry.space_group_name_H-M   'P 1'
#
loop_
_entity.id
_entity.type
_entity.pdbx_description
1 polymer ?
#
loop_
_entity_poly.entity_id
_entity_poly.type
_entity_poly.pdbx_seq_one_letter_code
_entity_poly.pdbx_strand_id
1 'polypeptide(L)' 'MLLTVNQTIQVTNLSKTTIYRMFDSGELKKVKLGGSTRVEFSKELYEKYKEKIQALF' A
#
# COMPACT_ATOMS: atom_id res chain seq x y z
N MET A 1 -0.51 7.20 5.34
CA MET A 1 -0.97 7.61 3.99
C MET A 1 -1.86 6.49 3.41
N LEU A 2 -2.83 6.81 2.55
CA LEU A 2 -3.68 5.79 1.90
C LEU A 2 -3.38 5.69 0.41
N LEU A 3 -2.99 4.50 -0.04
CA LEU A 3 -2.74 4.19 -1.45
C LEU A 3 -3.75 3.18 -1.98
N THR A 4 -4.08 3.23 -3.26
CA THR A 4 -4.76 2.09 -3.92
C THR A 4 -3.82 0.89 -3.96
N VAL A 5 -4.37 -0.31 -4.10
CA VAL A 5 -3.57 -1.52 -4.35
C VAL A 5 -2.64 -1.34 -5.55
N ASN A 6 -3.09 -0.68 -6.62
CA ASN A 6 -2.25 -0.42 -7.81
C ASN A 6 -1.09 0.53 -7.52
N GLN A 7 -1.33 1.60 -6.76
CA GLN A 7 -0.25 2.49 -6.32
C GLN A 7 0.73 1.75 -5.39
N THR A 8 0.23 0.92 -4.48
CA THR A 8 1.09 0.09 -3.63
C THR A 8 1.97 -0.85 -4.44
N ILE A 9 1.44 -1.47 -5.50
CA ILE A 9 2.23 -2.29 -6.44
C ILE A 9 3.38 -1.47 -7.05
N GLN A 10 3.09 -0.27 -7.55
CA GLN A 10 4.11 0.60 -8.15
C GLN A 10 5.20 1.03 -7.15
N VAL A 11 4.82 1.35 -5.91
CA VAL A 11 5.74 1.79 -4.87
C VAL A 11 6.63 0.64 -4.36
N THR A 12 6.00 -0.49 -4.05
CA THR A 12 6.65 -1.58 -3.31
C THR A 12 7.21 -2.67 -4.21
N ASN A 13 6.80 -2.70 -5.47
CA ASN A 13 7.04 -3.78 -6.42
C ASN A 13 6.52 -5.16 -5.95
N LEU A 14 5.58 -5.17 -4.99
CA LEU A 14 4.92 -6.39 -4.53
C LEU A 14 3.83 -6.80 -5.52
N SER A 15 3.65 -8.11 -5.68
CA SER A 15 2.52 -8.62 -6.45
C SER A 15 1.20 -8.30 -5.73
N LYS A 16 0.11 -8.21 -6.50
CA LYS A 16 -1.24 -8.08 -5.93
C LYS A 16 -1.50 -9.19 -4.91
N THR A 17 -1.21 -10.44 -5.23
CA THR A 17 -1.40 -11.59 -4.34
C THR A 17 -0.63 -11.43 -3.03
N THR A 18 0.61 -10.94 -3.09
CA THR A 18 1.42 -10.67 -1.89
C THR A 18 0.77 -9.62 -1.00
N ILE A 19 0.26 -8.52 -1.58
CA ILE A 19 -0.43 -7.46 -0.83
C ILE A 19 -1.67 -8.01 -0.13
N TYR A 20 -2.47 -8.84 -0.81
CA TYR A 20 -3.64 -9.46 -0.18
C TYR A 20 -3.26 -10.43 0.94
N ARG A 21 -2.21 -11.24 0.75
CA ARG A 21 -1.68 -12.11 1.82
C ARG A 21 -1.19 -11.29 3.02
N MET A 22 -0.59 -10.12 2.78
CA MET A 22 -0.14 -9.21 3.84
C MET A 22 -1.31 -8.53 4.57
N PHE A 23 -2.49 -8.44 3.95
CA PHE A 23 -3.70 -8.07 4.69
C PHE A 23 -4.13 -9.17 5.64
N ASP A 24 -4.07 -10.42 5.19
CA ASP A 24 -4.47 -11.58 5.99
C ASP A 24 -3.50 -11.83 7.15
N SER A 25 -2.20 -11.56 6.97
CA SER A 25 -1.17 -11.63 8.03
C SER A 25 -1.13 -10.42 8.95
N GLY A 26 -1.81 -9.32 8.61
CA GLY A 26 -1.80 -8.07 9.38
C GLY A 26 -0.56 -7.19 9.16
N GLU A 27 0.37 -7.57 8.27
CA GLU A 27 1.54 -6.77 7.89
C GLU A 27 1.16 -5.47 7.16
N LEU A 28 0.06 -5.49 6.42
CA LEU A 28 -0.54 -4.30 5.80
C LEU A 28 -1.96 -4.10 6.32
N LYS A 29 -2.32 -2.85 6.55
CA LYS A 29 -3.68 -2.51 6.97
C LYS A 29 -4.56 -2.20 5.76
N LYS A 30 -5.63 -2.98 5.62
CA LYS A 30 -6.65 -2.86 4.58
C LYS A 30 -7.72 -1.84 4.99
N VAL A 31 -7.98 -0.85 4.13
CA VAL A 31 -9.03 0.15 4.34
C VAL A 31 -10.00 0.12 3.16
N LYS A 32 -11.30 0.01 3.42
CA LYS A 32 -12.34 0.13 2.37
C LYS A 32 -12.82 1.57 2.31
N LEU A 33 -12.73 2.20 1.14
CA LEU A 33 -13.18 3.57 0.91
C LEU A 33 -13.96 3.64 -0.41
N GLY A 34 -15.27 3.88 -0.32
CA GLY A 34 -16.14 4.01 -1.50
C GLY A 34 -16.10 2.80 -2.45
N GLY A 35 -16.08 1.58 -1.91
CA GLY A 35 -15.96 0.34 -2.70
C GLY A 35 -14.54 0.00 -3.17
N SER A 36 -13.59 0.93 -3.07
CA SER A 36 -12.18 0.70 -3.39
C SER A 36 -11.42 0.12 -2.18
N THR A 37 -10.54 -0.85 -2.44
CA THR A 37 -9.58 -1.33 -1.43
C THR A 37 -8.34 -0.45 -1.44
N ARG A 38 -7.99 0.09 -0.27
CA ARG A 38 -6.82 0.91 -0.01
C ARG A 38 -5.88 0.21 0.96
N VAL A 39 -4.60 0.55 0.86
CA VAL A 39 -3.53 0.13 1.76
C VAL A 39 -3.16 1.35 2.61
N GLU A 40 -3.26 1.20 3.92
CA GLU A 40 -2.74 2.20 4.86
C GLU A 40 -1.25 1.97 5.08
N PHE A 41 -0.45 2.91 4.59
CA PHE A 41 0.98 2.95 4.85
C PHE A 41 1.23 3.57 6.22
N SER A 42 1.85 2.77 7.09
CA SER A 42 2.43 3.22 8.35
C SER A 42 3.50 4.29 8.10
N LYS A 43 3.87 5.04 9.14
CA LYS A 43 4.92 6.06 9.03
C LYS A 43 6.25 5.47 8.57
N GLU A 44 6.60 4.28 9.06
CA GLU A 44 7.81 3.56 8.69
C GLU A 44 7.82 3.16 7.20
N LEU A 45 6.73 2.58 6.70
CA LEU A 45 6.60 2.24 5.27
C LEU A 45 6.60 3.49 4.40
N TYR A 46 5.97 4.56 4.85
CA TYR A 46 5.98 5.83 4.13
C TYR A 46 7.41 6.38 3.98
N GLU A 47 8.19 6.44 5.06
CA GLU A 47 9.58 6.92 4.98
C GLU A 47 10.45 5.98 4.13
N LYS A 48 10.28 4.65 4.26
CA LYS A 48 11.01 3.66 3.46
C LYS A 48 10.80 3.84 1.95
N TYR A 49 9.61 4.25 1.54
CA TYR A 49 9.24 4.37 0.13
C TYR A 49 8.99 5.82 -0.31
N LYS A 50 9.44 6.80 0.48
CA LYS A 50 9.11 8.22 0.31
C LYS A 50 9.42 8.75 -1.08
N GLU A 51 10.59 8.45 -1.62
CA GLU A 51 11.00 8.91 -2.95
C GLU A 51 10.07 8.38 -4.06
N LYS A 52 9.71 7.09 -3.98
CA LYS A 52 8.80 6.46 -4.94
C LYS A 52 7.38 6.98 -4.80
N ILE A 53 6.94 7.26 -3.58
CA ILE A 53 5.64 7.86 -3.30
C ILE A 53 5.59 9.29 -3.87
N GLN A 54 6.64 10.08 -3.68
CA GLN A 54 6.74 11.43 -4.21
C GLN A 54 6.79 11.46 -5.75
N ALA A 55 7.39 10.47 -6.40
CA ALA A 55 7.37 10.36 -7.86
C ALA A 55 6.01 9.96 -8.45
N LEU A 56 5.07 9.52 -7.60
CA LEU A 56 3.75 9.01 -7.98
C LEU A 56 2.65 10.10 -7.98
N PHE A 57 2.95 11.27 -7.41
CA PHE A 57 2.05 12.42 -7.27
C PHE A 57 2.73 13.69 -7.80
#